data_AF-A0A5J4YY22-F1
#
_entry.id   AF-A0A5J4YY22-F1
#
_cell.length_a   1.000
_cell.length_b   1.000
_cell.length_c   1.000
_cell.angle_alpha   90.00
_cell.angle_beta   90.00
_cell.angle_gamma   90.00
#
_symmetry.space_group_name_H-M   'P 1'
#
loop_
_entity.id
_entity.type
_entity.pdbx_description
1 polymer ?
#
loop_
_entity_poly.entity_id
_entity_poly.type
_entity_poly.pdbx_seq_one_letter_code
_entity_poly.pdbx_strand_id
1 'polypeptide(L)'
;MRLSAQSARVVALTSAVWVLVLVVALYVAVASRSADCDSVNLTERHGAVSEATRKQVVGRAGWMLIHSMAAKFQPGEERAVLAMQGFLEAIAELYPCELCKTHFGQFLDASPPPMDSALALLVWTCKAHNEVNSRNGKQLFPCEKEPLQALYGDCGCDSS
;
A
#
# COMPACT_ATOMS: atom_id res chain seq x y z
N MET A 1 -28.27 -51.50 -40.40
CA MET A 1 -29.08 -50.28 -40.29
C MET A 1 -28.26 -49.10 -40.84
N ARG A 2 -28.60 -48.58 -42.02
CA ARG A 2 -27.94 -47.39 -42.60
C ARG A 2 -28.74 -46.15 -42.18
N LEU A 3 -28.14 -45.25 -41.40
CA LEU A 3 -28.71 -43.93 -41.12
C LEU A 3 -28.77 -43.13 -42.43
N SER A 4 -29.87 -42.42 -42.69
CA SER A 4 -30.02 -41.63 -43.93
C SER A 4 -29.11 -40.38 -43.87
N ALA A 5 -28.61 -39.92 -45.01
CA ALA A 5 -27.77 -38.72 -45.08
C ALA A 5 -28.43 -37.46 -44.45
N GLN A 6 -29.76 -37.43 -44.42
CA GLN A 6 -30.56 -36.37 -43.79
C GLN A 6 -30.53 -36.45 -42.26
N SER A 7 -30.55 -37.66 -41.69
CA SER A 7 -30.44 -37.86 -40.23
C SER A 7 -29.03 -37.57 -39.71
N ALA A 8 -27.98 -37.91 -40.47
CA ALA A 8 -26.60 -37.56 -40.15
C ALA A 8 -26.35 -36.04 -40.15
N ARG A 9 -26.96 -35.30 -41.09
CA ARG A 9 -26.88 -33.82 -41.14
C ARG A 9 -27.59 -33.15 -39.96
N VAL A 10 -28.77 -33.65 -39.57
CA VAL A 10 -29.50 -33.13 -38.40
C VAL A 10 -28.70 -33.36 -37.12
N VAL A 11 -28.12 -34.55 -36.93
CA VAL A 11 -27.27 -34.86 -35.76
C VAL A 11 -26.00 -34.00 -35.71
N ALA A 12 -25.35 -33.74 -36.86
CA ALA A 12 -24.17 -32.88 -36.92
C ALA A 12 -24.51 -31.41 -36.63
N LEU A 13 -25.64 -30.91 -37.14
CA LEU A 13 -26.09 -29.54 -36.90
C LEU A 13 -26.50 -29.32 -35.44
N THR A 14 -27.21 -30.27 -34.83
CA THR A 14 -27.57 -30.17 -33.41
C THR A 14 -26.32 -30.24 -32.52
N SER A 15 -25.36 -31.10 -32.86
CA SER A 15 -24.08 -31.18 -32.13
C SER A 15 -23.26 -29.89 -32.23
N ALA A 16 -23.20 -29.28 -33.42
CA ALA A 16 -22.51 -28.00 -33.62
C ALA A 16 -23.17 -26.85 -32.85
N VAL A 17 -24.50 -26.82 -32.79
CA VAL A 17 -25.25 -25.84 -31.98
C VAL A 17 -24.96 -26.02 -30.50
N TRP A 18 -24.94 -27.26 -29.98
CA TRP A 18 -24.60 -27.51 -28.58
C TRP A 18 -23.15 -27.17 -28.23
N VAL A 19 -22.19 -27.42 -29.13
CA VAL A 19 -20.79 -26.99 -28.95
C VAL A 19 -20.70 -25.46 -28.93
N LEU A 20 -21.40 -24.77 -29.83
CA LEU A 20 -21.43 -23.30 -29.83
C LEU A 20 -22.05 -22.74 -28.54
N VAL A 21 -23.15 -23.32 -28.06
CA VAL A 21 -23.79 -22.95 -26.79
C VAL A 21 -22.84 -23.16 -25.61
N LEU A 22 -22.12 -24.28 -25.57
CA LEU A 22 -21.15 -24.57 -24.51
C LEU A 22 -19.95 -23.61 -24.55
N VAL A 23 -19.43 -23.31 -25.75
CA VAL A 23 -18.31 -22.36 -25.93
C VAL A 23 -18.73 -20.94 -25.53
N VAL A 24 -19.93 -20.50 -25.90
CA VAL A 24 -20.47 -19.20 -25.49
C VAL A 24 -20.69 -19.16 -23.97
N ALA A 25 -21.25 -20.21 -23.37
CA ALA A 25 -21.44 -20.29 -21.92
C ALA A 25 -20.11 -20.26 -21.15
N LEU A 26 -19.09 -20.99 -21.63
CA LEU A 26 -17.73 -20.95 -21.08
C LEU A 26 -17.09 -19.56 -21.24
N TYR A 27 -17.22 -18.93 -22.39
CA TYR A 27 -16.71 -17.58 -22.63
C TYR A 27 -17.37 -16.56 -21.68
N VAL A 28 -18.69 -16.60 -21.52
CA VAL A 28 -19.43 -15.73 -20.59
C VAL A 28 -18.99 -15.98 -19.13
N ALA A 29 -18.79 -17.25 -18.73
CA ALA A 29 -18.34 -17.59 -17.37
C ALA A 29 -16.87 -17.20 -17.09
N VAL A 30 -16.00 -17.22 -18.11
CA VAL A 30 -14.61 -16.75 -18.00
C VAL A 30 -14.57 -15.22 -17.99
N ALA A 31 -15.34 -14.56 -18.86
CA ALA A 31 -15.42 -13.10 -18.92
C ALA A 31 -16.02 -12.48 -17.64
N SER A 32 -16.97 -13.16 -16.99
CA SER A 32 -17.55 -12.69 -15.73
C SER A 32 -16.61 -12.81 -14.52
N ARG A 33 -15.62 -13.72 -14.56
CA ARG A 33 -14.57 -13.82 -13.52
C ARG A 33 -13.55 -12.68 -13.59
N SER A 34 -13.37 -12.07 -14.75
CA SER A 34 -12.46 -10.92 -14.93
C SER A 34 -13.03 -9.60 -14.44
N ALA A 35 -14.33 -9.53 -14.12
CA ALA A 35 -15.02 -8.32 -13.69
C ALA A 35 -15.04 -8.11 -12.16
N ASP A 36 -14.50 -9.05 -11.37
CA ASP A 36 -14.59 -9.00 -9.90
C ASP A 36 -13.48 -8.18 -9.22
N CYS A 37 -12.75 -7.34 -9.98
CA CYS A 37 -11.85 -6.33 -9.41
C CYS A 37 -12.48 -4.93 -9.33
N ASP A 38 -13.68 -4.71 -9.88
CA ASP A 38 -14.19 -3.35 -10.14
C ASP A 38 -15.48 -2.96 -9.38
N SER A 39 -15.94 -3.74 -8.39
CA SER A 39 -17.20 -3.42 -7.69
C SER A 39 -17.07 -2.85 -6.28
N VAL A 40 -15.94 -2.22 -5.94
CA VAL A 40 -15.95 -1.30 -4.78
C VAL A 40 -16.52 0.04 -5.27
N ASN A 41 -17.75 0.35 -4.85
CA ASN A 41 -18.32 1.68 -5.01
C ASN A 41 -17.56 2.69 -4.11
N LEU A 42 -16.39 3.13 -4.57
CA LEU A 42 -15.51 4.06 -3.86
C LEU A 42 -16.21 5.40 -3.60
N THR A 43 -17.20 5.75 -4.40
CA THR A 43 -18.03 6.95 -4.23
C THR A 43 -18.95 6.89 -3.01
N GLU A 44 -19.41 5.71 -2.57
CA GLU A 44 -20.27 5.58 -1.38
C GLU A 44 -19.50 5.61 -0.05
N ARG A 45 -18.21 5.24 -0.05
CA ARG A 45 -17.36 5.30 1.17
C ARG A 45 -16.66 6.64 1.36
N HIS A 46 -16.46 7.42 0.29
CA HIS A 46 -15.88 8.76 0.35
C HIS A 46 -16.96 9.85 0.50
N GLY A 47 -17.98 9.61 1.33
CA GLY A 47 -18.87 10.65 1.79
C GLY A 47 -18.06 11.83 2.34
N ALA A 48 -17.91 12.87 1.53
CA ALA A 48 -17.30 14.17 1.80
C ALA A 48 -16.18 14.18 2.85
N VAL A 49 -15.12 13.40 2.66
CA VAL A 49 -13.87 13.60 3.39
C VAL A 49 -13.28 14.92 2.89
N SER A 50 -13.40 15.99 3.68
CA SER A 50 -12.84 17.30 3.31
C SER A 50 -11.36 17.18 2.91
N GLU A 51 -10.84 18.09 2.09
CA GLU A 51 -9.42 18.06 1.71
C GLU A 51 -8.49 18.07 2.93
N ALA A 52 -8.83 18.86 3.96
CA ALA A 52 -8.13 18.86 5.25
C ALA A 52 -8.17 17.49 5.93
N THR A 53 -9.29 16.77 5.82
CA THR A 53 -9.43 15.40 6.31
C THR A 53 -8.61 14.41 5.46
N ARG A 54 -8.54 14.56 4.13
CA ARG A 54 -7.72 13.68 3.25
C ARG A 54 -6.23 13.84 3.52
N LYS A 55 -5.73 15.08 3.60
CA LYS A 55 -4.33 15.36 3.94
C LYS A 55 -3.94 14.72 5.28
N GLN A 56 -4.83 14.79 6.27
CA GLN A 56 -4.59 14.17 7.58
C GLN A 56 -4.60 12.64 7.53
N VAL A 57 -5.48 12.02 6.73
CA VAL A 57 -5.52 10.57 6.54
C VAL A 57 -4.21 10.08 5.93
N VAL A 58 -3.76 10.71 4.83
CA VAL A 58 -2.48 10.39 4.19
C VAL A 58 -1.30 10.64 5.14
N GLY A 59 -1.33 11.75 5.89
CA GLY A 59 -0.36 12.06 6.94
C GLY A 59 -0.24 10.96 7.98
N ARG A 60 -1.36 10.56 8.59
CA ARG A 60 -1.38 9.53 9.63
C ARG A 60 -0.93 8.17 9.11
N ALA A 61 -1.38 7.78 7.92
CA ALA A 61 -1.00 6.52 7.29
C ALA A 61 0.50 6.49 6.94
N GLY A 62 1.02 7.57 6.34
CA GLY A 62 2.44 7.70 6.00
C GLY A 62 3.34 7.62 7.24
N TRP A 63 3.00 8.36 8.30
CA TRP A 63 3.76 8.29 9.55
C TRP A 63 3.71 6.92 10.21
N MET A 64 2.56 6.25 10.21
CA MET A 64 2.46 4.87 10.71
C MET A 64 3.45 3.96 9.99
N LEU A 65 3.46 3.99 8.65
CA LEU A 65 4.36 3.18 7.85
C LEU A 65 5.84 3.50 8.14
N ILE A 66 6.21 4.77 8.17
CA ILE A 66 7.59 5.21 8.43
C ILE A 66 8.08 4.70 9.80
N HIS A 67 7.28 4.87 10.86
CA HIS A 67 7.65 4.43 12.21
C HIS A 67 7.73 2.91 12.32
N SER A 68 6.77 2.18 11.74
CA SER A 68 6.79 0.71 11.74
C SER A 68 8.01 0.15 10.99
N MET A 69 8.37 0.73 9.84
CA MET A 69 9.57 0.32 9.10
C MET A 69 10.85 0.61 9.90
N ALA A 70 10.94 1.78 10.54
CA ALA A 70 12.08 2.11 11.39
C ALA A 70 12.21 1.16 12.61
N ALA A 71 11.10 0.83 13.26
CA ALA A 71 11.08 -0.08 14.40
C ALA A 71 11.53 -1.52 14.04
N LYS A 72 11.28 -1.95 12.80
CA LYS A 72 11.66 -3.29 12.29
C LYS A 72 12.93 -3.29 11.45
N PHE A 73 13.59 -2.15 11.30
CA PHE A 73 14.80 -2.02 10.50
C PHE A 73 15.95 -2.87 11.05
N GLN A 74 16.65 -3.61 10.18
CA GLN A 74 17.79 -4.44 10.55
C GLN A 74 19.02 -4.03 9.72
N PRO A 75 19.97 -3.28 10.31
CA PRO A 75 21.09 -2.66 9.59
C PRO A 75 22.20 -3.62 9.17
N GLY A 76 22.11 -4.91 9.51
CA GLY A 76 23.15 -5.92 9.25
C GLY A 76 23.37 -6.25 7.77
N GLU A 77 22.43 -5.86 6.90
CA GLU A 77 22.51 -6.10 5.46
C GLU A 77 22.61 -4.77 4.70
N GLU A 78 23.65 -4.61 3.87
CA GLU A 78 23.85 -3.42 3.03
C GLU A 78 22.61 -3.11 2.17
N ARG A 79 21.97 -4.16 1.63
CA ARG A 79 20.73 -4.03 0.86
C ARG A 79 19.60 -3.41 1.67
N ALA A 80 19.46 -3.78 2.94
CA ALA A 80 18.42 -3.23 3.82
C ALA A 80 18.68 -1.75 4.12
N VAL A 81 19.95 -1.38 4.35
CA VAL A 81 20.37 0.02 4.55
C VAL A 81 20.04 0.86 3.31
N LEU A 82 20.45 0.41 2.13
CA LEU A 82 20.17 1.10 0.86
C LEU A 82 18.67 1.23 0.60
N ALA A 83 17.90 0.17 0.89
CA ALA A 83 16.44 0.21 0.74
C ALA A 83 15.79 1.21 1.70
N MET A 84 16.24 1.29 2.95
CA MET A 84 15.69 2.23 3.93
C MET A 84 16.05 3.68 3.59
N GLN A 85 17.27 3.94 3.13
CA GLN A 85 17.68 5.25 2.60
C GLN A 85 16.82 5.65 1.40
N GLY A 86 16.72 4.78 0.39
CA GLY A 86 15.90 5.02 -0.79
C GLY A 86 14.42 5.19 -0.48
N PHE A 87 13.90 4.50 0.55
CA PHE A 87 12.53 4.71 1.02
C PHE A 87 12.31 6.12 1.57
N LEU A 88 13.21 6.62 2.42
CA LEU A 88 13.11 7.99 2.96
C LEU A 88 13.29 9.05 1.87
N GLU A 89 14.21 8.83 0.92
CA GLU A 89 14.37 9.69 -0.26
C GLU A 89 13.10 9.69 -1.13
N ALA A 90 12.47 8.54 -1.33
CA ALA A 90 11.21 8.44 -2.06
C ALA A 90 10.09 9.23 -1.38
N ILE A 91 10.05 9.33 -0.04
CA ILE A 91 9.12 10.22 0.65
C ILE A 91 9.44 11.69 0.33
N ALA A 92 10.71 12.09 0.32
CA ALA A 92 11.10 13.47 -0.01
C ALA A 92 10.71 13.86 -1.46
N GLU A 93 10.71 12.91 -2.39
CA GLU A 93 10.44 13.17 -3.82
C GLU A 93 8.96 12.99 -4.21
N LEU A 94 8.30 11.95 -3.69
CA LEU A 94 7.01 11.47 -4.19
C LEU A 94 5.83 11.74 -3.27
N TYR A 95 6.04 12.24 -2.05
CA TYR A 95 4.94 12.48 -1.12
C TYR A 95 3.93 13.47 -1.72
N PRO A 96 2.61 13.19 -1.71
CA PRO A 96 1.61 13.84 -2.57
C PRO A 96 1.22 15.26 -2.15
N CYS A 97 2.03 15.89 -1.31
CA CYS A 97 1.90 17.27 -0.85
C CYS A 97 3.26 17.95 -1.09
N GLU A 98 3.34 18.79 -2.12
CA GLU A 98 4.57 19.49 -2.52
C GLU A 98 5.25 20.21 -1.36
N LEU A 99 4.50 21.02 -0.60
CA LEU A 99 5.05 21.70 0.57
C LEU A 99 5.60 20.71 1.62
N CYS A 100 4.90 19.60 1.83
CA CYS A 100 5.27 18.60 2.83
C CYS A 100 6.55 17.87 2.43
N LYS A 101 6.66 17.47 1.16
CA LYS A 101 7.82 16.73 0.63
C LYS A 101 9.07 17.62 0.60
N THR A 102 8.94 18.89 0.21
CA THR A 102 10.04 19.88 0.30
C THR A 102 10.52 20.07 1.73
N HIS A 103 9.61 20.26 2.69
CA HIS A 103 9.95 20.40 4.10
C HIS A 103 10.58 19.14 4.70
N PHE A 104 10.19 17.96 4.23
CA PHE A 104 10.79 16.69 4.64
C PHE A 104 12.19 16.51 4.06
N GLY A 105 12.37 16.79 2.77
CA GLY A 105 13.69 16.78 2.11
C GLY A 105 14.69 17.72 2.79
N GLN A 106 14.28 18.95 3.10
CA GLN A 106 15.14 19.88 3.86
C GLN A 106 15.54 19.34 5.24
N PHE A 107 14.63 18.65 5.94
CA PHE A 107 14.96 18.02 7.21
C PHE A 107 15.92 16.83 7.01
N LEU A 108 15.68 16.02 5.97
CA LEU A 108 16.53 14.88 5.63
C LEU A 108 17.97 15.31 5.33
N ASP A 109 18.14 16.41 4.60
CA ASP A 109 19.46 16.98 4.29
C ASP A 109 20.15 17.53 5.55
N ALA A 110 19.40 18.25 6.39
CA ALA A 110 19.95 18.88 7.60
C ALA A 110 20.21 17.87 8.73
N SER A 111 19.47 16.76 8.76
CA SER A 111 19.57 15.71 9.75
C SER A 111 19.52 14.34 9.07
N PRO A 112 20.65 13.84 8.55
CA PRO A 112 20.71 12.53 7.93
C PRO A 112 20.29 11.42 8.92
N PRO A 113 19.52 10.41 8.47
CA PRO A 113 19.01 9.36 9.33
C PRO A 113 20.14 8.37 9.72
N PRO A 114 20.23 7.97 10.99
CA PRO A 114 21.17 6.94 11.42
C PRO A 114 20.74 5.57 10.87
N MET A 115 21.71 4.80 10.39
CA MET A 115 21.49 3.48 9.77
C MET A 115 22.19 2.36 10.54
N ASP A 116 22.58 2.61 11.79
CA ASP A 116 23.37 1.71 12.64
C ASP A 116 22.50 0.84 13.57
N SER A 117 21.27 1.26 13.86
CA SER A 117 20.31 0.50 14.67
C SER A 117 18.86 0.90 14.41
N ALA A 118 17.94 -0.05 14.61
CA ALA A 118 16.49 0.17 14.56
C ALA A 118 16.06 1.29 15.54
N LEU A 119 16.60 1.27 16.76
CA LEU A 119 16.25 2.24 17.79
C LEU A 119 16.73 3.65 17.43
N ALA A 120 17.96 3.81 16.94
CA ALA A 120 18.45 5.12 16.53
C ALA A 120 17.60 5.68 15.38
N LEU A 121 17.26 4.85 14.40
CA LEU A 121 16.40 5.25 13.30
C LEU A 121 14.98 5.60 13.77
N LEU A 122 14.39 4.83 14.67
CA LEU A 122 13.06 5.09 15.24
C LEU A 122 13.02 6.39 16.07
N VAL A 123 14.08 6.68 16.82
CA VAL A 123 14.23 7.96 17.53
C VAL A 123 14.36 9.11 16.52
N TRP A 124 15.10 8.90 15.43
CA TRP A 124 15.22 9.90 14.36
C TRP A 124 13.88 10.17 13.67
N THR A 125 13.09 9.14 13.33
CA THR A 125 11.76 9.34 12.73
C THR A 125 10.81 10.06 13.69
N CYS A 126 10.93 9.83 15.00
CA CYS A 126 10.18 10.59 16.01
C CYS A 126 10.55 12.07 15.99
N LYS A 127 11.84 12.40 15.93
CA LYS A 127 12.32 13.79 15.82
C LYS A 127 11.84 14.46 14.53
N ALA A 128 11.90 13.76 13.40
CA ALA A 128 11.36 14.24 12.12
C ALA A 128 9.85 14.53 12.22
N HIS A 129 9.09 13.65 12.85
CA HIS A 129 7.66 13.85 13.06
C HIS A 129 7.39 15.02 14.01
N ASN A 130 8.21 15.21 15.04
CA ASN A 130 8.10 16.34 15.95
C ASN A 130 8.41 17.68 15.29
N GLU A 131 9.31 17.73 14.32
CA GLU A 131 9.50 18.93 13.50
C GLU A 131 8.22 19.30 12.74
N VAL A 132 7.51 18.30 12.20
CA VAL A 132 6.18 18.51 11.59
C VAL A 132 5.12 18.90 12.61
N ASN A 133 5.15 18.34 13.83
CA ASN A 133 4.24 18.73 14.90
C ASN A 133 4.46 20.19 15.30
N SER A 134 5.71 20.60 15.51
CA SER A 134 6.10 21.98 15.83
C SER A 134 5.57 22.97 14.80
N ARG A 135 5.82 22.72 13.49
CA ARG A 135 5.32 23.54 12.39
C ARG A 135 3.79 23.68 12.36
N ASN A 136 3.09 22.66 12.83
CA ASN A 136 1.62 22.62 12.88
C ASN A 136 1.05 23.04 14.24
N GLY A 137 1.87 23.52 15.18
CA GLY A 137 1.44 23.92 16.53
C GLY A 137 0.88 22.76 17.37
N LYS A 138 1.35 21.53 17.13
CA LYS A 138 0.94 20.33 17.87
C LYS A 138 1.90 20.03 19.01
N GLN A 139 1.40 19.30 20.00
CA GLN A 139 2.23 18.79 21.09
C GLN A 139 3.34 17.88 20.55
N LEU A 140 4.54 18.02 21.14
CA LEU A 140 5.67 17.15 20.82
C LEU A 140 5.52 15.79 21.51
N PHE A 141 5.92 14.74 20.82
CA PHE A 141 5.93 13.39 21.34
C PHE A 141 7.27 13.09 22.05
N PRO A 142 7.26 12.42 23.21
CA PRO A 142 8.48 11.96 23.90
C PRO A 142 9.24 10.91 23.06
N CYS A 143 10.42 11.26 22.53
CA CYS A 143 11.20 10.39 21.64
C CYS A 143 12.14 9.43 22.38
N GLU A 144 11.80 9.02 23.59
CA GLU A 144 12.52 8.01 24.36
C GLU A 144 12.19 6.58 23.89
N LYS A 145 13.03 5.63 24.26
CA LYS A 145 12.91 4.23 23.83
C LYS A 145 11.58 3.62 24.24
N GLU A 146 11.18 3.76 25.50
CA GLU A 146 10.02 3.07 26.08
C GLU A 146 8.70 3.50 25.41
N PRO A 147 8.37 4.80 25.25
CA PRO A 147 7.18 5.22 24.53
C PRO A 147 7.16 4.76 23.06
N LEU A 148 8.30 4.82 22.38
CA LEU A 148 8.42 4.43 20.98
C LEU A 148 8.23 2.91 20.79
N GLN A 149 8.84 2.10 21.66
CA GLN A 149 8.69 0.65 21.62
C GLN A 149 7.26 0.21 21.99
N ALA A 150 6.61 0.89 22.92
CA ALA A 150 5.22 0.61 23.27
C ALA A 150 4.25 0.86 22.09
N LEU A 151 4.55 1.82 21.22
CA LEU A 151 3.71 2.15 20.06
C LEU A 151 4.05 1.35 18.80
N TYR A 152 5.33 1.10 18.55
CA TYR A 152 5.80 0.59 17.25
C TYR A 152 6.62 -0.69 17.34
N GLY A 153 6.98 -1.15 18.55
CA GLY A 153 7.83 -2.32 18.74
C GLY A 153 7.17 -3.64 18.30
N ASP A 154 5.85 -3.74 18.50
CA ASP A 154 5.05 -4.87 18.05
C ASP A 154 4.17 -4.43 16.86
N CYS A 155 4.37 -5.06 15.70
CA CYS A 155 3.53 -4.85 14.52
C CYS A 155 2.46 -5.95 14.33
N GLY A 156 2.37 -6.90 15.27
CA GLY A 156 1.46 -8.04 15.23
C GLY A 156 1.87 -9.13 14.23
N CYS A 157 3.10 -9.08 13.70
CA CYS A 157 3.58 -10.03 12.68
C CYS A 157 4.67 -10.98 13.19
N ASP A 158 5.17 -10.80 14.41
CA ASP A 158 6.34 -11.54 14.93
C ASP A 158 6.03 -13.03 15.24
N SER A 159 4.75 -13.42 15.27
CA SER A 159 4.29 -14.79 15.52
C SER A 159 3.78 -15.53 14.26
N SER A 160 4.08 -15.01 13.07
CA SER A 160 3.55 -15.51 11.78
C SER A 160 4.57 -16.33 11.00
#